data_AF-A0A3C1FU66-F1
#
_entry.id   AF-A0A3C1FU66-F1
#
_cell.length_a   1.000
_cell.length_b   1.000
_cell.length_c   1.000
_cell.angle_alpha   90.00
_cell.angle_beta   90.00
_cell.angle_gamma   90.00
#
_symmetry.space_group_name_H-M   'P 1'
#
loop_
_entity.id
_entity.type
_entity.pdbx_description
1 polymer ?
#
loop_
_entity_poly.entity_id
_entity_poly.type
_entity_poly.pdbx_seq_one_letter_code
_entity_poly.pdbx_strand_id
1 'polypeptide(L)'
;MIKYLHFSGKQVIVALEAFPSSRQEILNQWIGGSLSEDDFERAYKETWNIPYEYYQGILEFARAQKIPLIAINADNAMIAGVAKYGLRVVSQDLLKEIKFTDCSADAQYEEIVSKTYHASQFPFLCNGQRLRDAVMAYNIANAMRTNTYTVVVLAGVAHAMKVAVPRMLQNHGHIGYTVLVPEAVEHIIRRTPDKDIADFTWN
;
A
#
# COMPACT_ATOMS: atom_id res chain seq x y z
N MET A 1 -1.78 -17.45 -0.74
CA MET A 1 -0.38 -16.96 -0.78
C MET A 1 0.29 -16.94 0.59
N ILE A 2 -0.15 -16.09 1.53
CA ILE A 2 0.51 -15.90 2.85
C ILE A 2 0.75 -17.23 3.59
N LYS A 3 -0.30 -18.05 3.75
CA LYS A 3 -0.20 -19.39 4.39
C LYS A 3 0.88 -20.26 3.73
N TYR A 4 0.90 -20.31 2.40
CA TYR A 4 1.85 -21.12 1.64
C TYR A 4 3.30 -20.67 1.88
N LEU A 5 3.57 -19.36 1.78
CA LEU A 5 4.91 -18.81 2.01
C LEU A 5 5.39 -19.10 3.44
N HIS A 6 4.52 -18.86 4.43
CA HIS A 6 4.81 -19.13 5.84
C HIS A 6 5.15 -20.61 6.08
N PHE A 7 4.29 -21.53 5.64
CA PHE A 7 4.53 -22.97 5.83
C PHE A 7 5.67 -23.54 4.97
N SER A 8 6.11 -22.82 3.93
CA SER A 8 7.33 -23.14 3.18
C SER A 8 8.64 -22.69 3.87
N GLY A 9 8.55 -22.11 5.07
CA GLY A 9 9.70 -21.67 5.86
C GLY A 9 10.23 -20.27 5.52
N LYS A 10 9.49 -19.47 4.74
CA LYS A 10 9.85 -18.07 4.50
C LYS A 10 9.53 -17.23 5.75
N GLN A 11 10.42 -16.29 6.07
CA GLN A 11 10.09 -15.25 7.04
C GLN A 11 9.18 -14.22 6.38
N VAL A 12 7.87 -14.33 6.65
CA VAL A 12 6.84 -13.49 6.02
C VAL A 12 6.53 -12.28 6.90
N ILE A 13 6.35 -11.12 6.28
CA ILE A 13 5.69 -9.94 6.85
C ILE A 13 4.49 -9.62 5.96
N VAL A 14 3.37 -9.20 6.55
CA VAL A 14 2.21 -8.73 5.78
C VAL A 14 2.09 -7.21 5.92
N ALA A 15 2.16 -6.52 4.79
CA ALA A 15 2.02 -5.06 4.72
C ALA A 15 0.60 -4.68 4.33
N LEU A 16 0.01 -3.72 5.03
CA LEU A 16 -1.40 -3.37 4.92
C LEU A 16 -1.54 -1.90 4.54
N GLU A 17 -2.07 -1.64 3.34
CA GLU A 17 -2.55 -0.29 2.97
C GLU A 17 -3.69 0.17 3.89
N ALA A 18 -4.40 -0.79 4.51
CA ALA A 18 -5.53 -0.52 5.40
C ALA A 18 -5.19 0.38 6.60
N PHE A 19 -3.92 0.45 6.98
CA PHE A 19 -3.46 1.24 8.12
C PHE A 19 -2.43 2.27 7.67
N PRO A 20 -2.61 3.56 8.03
CA PRO A 20 -1.54 4.53 7.91
C PRO A 20 -0.41 4.19 8.89
N SER A 21 0.84 4.50 8.54
CA SER A 21 2.02 4.16 9.36
C SER A 21 1.95 4.73 10.78
N SER A 22 1.24 5.85 10.98
CA SER A 22 0.90 6.44 12.29
C SER A 22 0.12 5.50 13.21
N ARG A 23 -0.53 4.47 12.67
CA ARG A 23 -1.37 3.48 13.38
C ARG A 23 -0.69 2.11 13.56
N GLN A 24 0.63 2.02 13.35
CA GLN A 24 1.40 0.77 13.50
C GLN A 24 1.19 0.08 14.87
N GLU A 25 1.01 0.87 15.93
CA GLU A 25 0.88 0.31 17.28
C GLU A 25 -0.39 -0.56 17.45
N ILE A 26 -1.48 -0.27 16.73
CA ILE A 26 -2.68 -1.13 16.72
C ILE A 26 -2.34 -2.52 16.18
N LEU A 27 -1.54 -2.59 15.11
CA LEU A 27 -1.09 -3.85 14.52
C LEU A 27 -0.14 -4.62 15.47
N ASN A 28 0.72 -3.89 16.18
CA ASN A 28 1.62 -4.49 17.18
C ASN A 28 0.81 -5.13 18.33
N GLN A 29 -0.18 -4.42 18.86
CA GLN A 29 -1.03 -4.91 19.96
C GLN A 29 -1.91 -6.08 19.53
N TRP A 30 -2.42 -6.04 18.29
CA TRP A 30 -3.14 -7.17 17.69
C TRP A 30 -2.30 -8.43 17.64
N ILE A 31 -1.11 -8.35 17.05
CA ILE A 31 -0.17 -9.49 16.97
C ILE A 31 0.32 -9.92 18.36
N GLY A 32 0.57 -8.95 19.25
CA GLY A 32 0.92 -9.18 20.65
C GLY A 32 -0.18 -9.88 21.45
N GLY A 33 -1.43 -9.74 21.02
CA GLY A 33 -2.60 -10.32 21.66
C GLY A 33 -3.15 -9.46 22.81
N SER A 34 -2.66 -8.24 23.00
CA SER A 34 -3.14 -7.29 24.00
C SER A 34 -4.37 -6.50 23.56
N LEU A 35 -4.71 -6.51 22.27
CA LEU A 35 -5.93 -5.92 21.73
C LEU A 35 -7.01 -6.98 21.50
N SER A 36 -8.25 -6.68 21.89
CA SER A 36 -9.39 -7.56 21.66
C SER A 36 -9.78 -7.57 20.17
N GLU A 37 -10.58 -8.56 19.76
CA GLU A 37 -11.10 -8.62 18.38
C GLU A 37 -12.03 -7.45 18.07
N ASP A 38 -12.96 -7.15 18.98
CA ASP A 38 -13.89 -6.01 18.86
C ASP A 38 -13.16 -4.66 18.78
N ASP A 39 -12.10 -4.46 19.56
CA ASP A 39 -11.31 -3.23 19.52
C ASP A 39 -10.47 -3.12 18.25
N PHE A 40 -9.92 -4.24 17.77
CA PHE A 40 -9.20 -4.26 16.50
C PHE A 40 -10.11 -3.96 15.32
N GLU A 41 -11.30 -4.58 15.28
CA GLU A 41 -12.30 -4.34 14.23
C GLU A 41 -12.75 -2.87 14.24
N ARG A 42 -12.97 -2.27 15.42
CA ARG A 42 -13.24 -0.82 15.53
C ARG A 42 -12.12 0.01 14.93
N ALA A 43 -10.88 -0.26 15.33
CA ALA A 43 -9.72 0.48 14.84
C ALA A 43 -9.53 0.32 13.33
N TYR A 44 -9.81 -0.87 12.78
CA TYR A 44 -9.81 -1.13 11.35
C TYR A 44 -10.86 -0.28 10.61
N LYS A 45 -12.09 -0.20 11.14
CA LYS A 45 -13.19 0.60 10.55
C LYS A 45 -12.92 2.11 10.60
N GLU A 46 -12.09 2.58 11.53
CA GLU A 46 -11.65 3.99 11.57
C GLU A 46 -10.68 4.34 10.43
N THR A 47 -9.89 3.37 9.95
CA THR A 47 -8.83 3.61 8.96
C THR A 47 -9.21 3.18 7.56
N TRP A 48 -10.16 2.24 7.43
CA TRP A 48 -10.44 1.56 6.18
C TRP A 48 -11.93 1.40 5.91
N ASN A 49 -12.31 1.57 4.65
CA ASN A 49 -13.70 1.53 4.19
C ASN A 49 -14.11 0.19 3.55
N ILE A 50 -13.19 -0.76 3.43
CA ILE A 50 -13.50 -2.11 2.94
C ILE A 50 -14.04 -2.94 4.12
N PRO A 51 -15.05 -3.81 3.92
CA PRO A 51 -15.56 -4.65 4.99
C PRO A 51 -14.47 -5.47 5.69
N TYR A 52 -14.51 -5.51 7.02
CA TYR A 52 -13.51 -6.18 7.85
C TYR A 52 -13.41 -7.67 7.53
N GLU A 53 -14.54 -8.29 7.17
CA GLU A 53 -14.71 -9.70 6.84
C GLU A 53 -13.81 -10.13 5.68
N TYR A 54 -13.46 -9.20 4.77
CA TYR A 54 -12.54 -9.48 3.66
C TYR A 54 -11.09 -9.62 4.11
N TYR A 55 -10.73 -9.03 5.24
CA TYR A 55 -9.38 -9.08 5.83
C TYR A 55 -9.31 -9.99 7.05
N GLN A 56 -10.43 -10.27 7.72
CA GLN A 56 -10.52 -11.00 8.99
C GLN A 56 -9.66 -12.28 8.99
N GLY A 57 -9.88 -13.17 8.02
CA GLY A 57 -9.14 -14.44 7.97
C GLY A 57 -7.63 -14.30 7.75
N ILE A 58 -7.17 -13.19 7.15
CA ILE A 58 -5.75 -12.87 7.01
C ILE A 58 -5.19 -12.37 8.34
N LEU A 59 -5.90 -11.46 8.99
CA LEU A 59 -5.49 -10.81 10.23
C LEU A 59 -5.46 -11.80 11.41
N GLU A 60 -6.48 -12.66 11.52
CA GLU A 60 -6.54 -13.74 12.49
C GLU A 60 -5.42 -14.75 12.26
N PHE A 61 -5.16 -15.14 11.00
CA PHE A 61 -4.05 -16.03 10.67
C PHE A 61 -2.70 -15.42 11.07
N ALA A 62 -2.48 -14.14 10.76
CA ALA A 62 -1.26 -13.44 11.15
C ALA A 62 -1.09 -13.39 12.67
N ARG A 63 -2.16 -13.11 13.43
CA ARG A 63 -2.16 -13.14 14.90
C ARG A 63 -1.83 -14.52 15.45
N ALA A 64 -2.49 -15.57 14.93
CA ALA A 64 -2.30 -16.94 15.38
C ALA A 64 -0.88 -17.46 15.12
N GLN A 65 -0.28 -17.06 14.00
CA GLN A 65 1.07 -17.47 13.60
C GLN A 65 2.18 -16.49 14.02
N LYS A 66 1.83 -15.40 14.72
CA LYS A 66 2.74 -14.30 15.08
C LYS A 66 3.50 -13.74 13.88
N ILE A 67 2.84 -13.67 12.71
CA ILE A 67 3.38 -13.03 11.51
C ILE A 67 3.30 -11.51 11.72
N PRO A 68 4.42 -10.77 11.61
CA PRO A 68 4.39 -9.33 11.76
C PRO A 68 3.49 -8.67 10.71
N LEU A 69 2.74 -7.66 11.15
CA LEU A 69 1.96 -6.78 10.30
C LEU A 69 2.61 -5.40 10.27
N ILE A 70 2.67 -4.77 9.10
CA ILE A 70 3.17 -3.40 8.96
C ILE A 70 2.11 -2.50 8.32
N ALA A 71 1.92 -1.33 8.91
CA ALA A 71 1.06 -0.26 8.42
C ALA A 71 1.88 0.61 7.46
N ILE A 72 1.48 0.65 6.19
CA ILE A 72 2.31 1.27 5.15
C ILE A 72 1.73 2.55 4.57
N ASN A 73 0.46 2.83 4.80
CA ASN A 73 -0.22 3.92 4.10
C ASN A 73 0.15 5.30 4.67
N ALA A 74 -0.11 6.35 3.90
CA ALA A 74 -0.07 7.73 4.40
C ALA A 74 -1.37 8.06 5.15
N ASP A 75 -1.30 9.04 6.05
CA ASP A 75 -2.50 9.54 6.71
C ASP A 75 -3.48 10.15 5.70
N ASN A 76 -4.77 9.83 5.82
CA ASN A 76 -5.81 10.34 4.93
C ASN A 76 -5.83 11.88 4.87
N ALA A 77 -5.56 12.55 6.00
CA ALA A 77 -5.45 14.00 6.05
C ALA A 77 -4.28 14.54 5.21
N MET A 78 -3.15 13.84 5.18
CA MET A 78 -1.99 14.21 4.36
C MET A 78 -2.30 14.03 2.86
N ILE A 79 -2.87 12.87 2.50
CA ILE A 79 -3.28 12.58 1.11
C ILE A 79 -4.28 13.62 0.61
N ALA A 80 -5.34 13.88 1.39
CA ALA A 80 -6.36 14.87 1.06
C ALA A 80 -5.78 16.31 1.02
N GLY A 81 -4.87 16.63 1.94
CA GLY A 81 -4.15 17.89 1.97
C GLY A 81 -3.38 18.14 0.69
N VAL A 82 -2.61 17.14 0.21
CA VAL A 82 -1.89 17.25 -1.06
C VAL A 82 -2.86 17.29 -2.24
N ALA A 83 -3.89 16.45 -2.27
CA ALA A 83 -4.87 16.45 -3.35
C ALA A 83 -5.57 17.81 -3.52
N LYS A 84 -5.77 18.54 -2.42
CA LYS A 84 -6.45 19.85 -2.40
C LYS A 84 -5.50 21.03 -2.59
N TYR A 85 -4.32 21.00 -1.96
CA TYR A 85 -3.44 22.16 -1.84
C TYR A 85 -2.07 21.97 -2.51
N GLY A 86 -1.78 20.78 -3.05
CA GLY A 86 -0.50 20.44 -3.64
C GLY A 86 0.59 20.19 -2.61
N LEU A 87 1.83 20.03 -3.07
CA LEU A 87 2.97 19.58 -2.24
C LEU A 87 3.44 20.60 -1.20
N ARG A 88 2.95 21.84 -1.25
CA ARG A 88 3.30 22.91 -0.28
C ARG A 88 2.90 22.58 1.16
N VAL A 89 1.98 21.62 1.36
CA VAL A 89 1.55 21.18 2.70
C VAL A 89 2.41 20.03 3.25
N VAL A 90 3.40 19.57 2.48
CA VAL A 90 4.32 18.49 2.87
C VAL A 90 5.69 19.08 3.14
N SER A 91 6.35 18.61 4.20
CA SER A 91 7.72 19.03 4.51
C SER A 91 8.70 18.56 3.44
N GLN A 92 9.70 19.38 3.15
CA GLN A 92 10.76 19.01 2.20
C GLN A 92 11.58 17.81 2.67
N ASP A 93 11.73 17.63 3.98
CA ASP A 93 12.45 16.50 4.55
C ASP A 93 11.71 15.19 4.28
N LEU A 94 10.39 15.17 4.45
CA LEU A 94 9.59 13.98 4.13
C LEU A 94 9.64 13.67 2.62
N LEU A 95 9.52 14.68 1.76
CA LEU A 95 9.60 14.48 0.31
C LEU A 95 10.95 13.90 -0.12
N LYS A 96 12.05 14.33 0.52
CA LYS A 96 13.39 13.75 0.29
C LYS A 96 13.49 12.33 0.82
N GLU A 97 12.97 12.08 2.02
CA GLU A 97 13.02 10.77 2.68
C GLU A 97 12.30 9.68 1.86
N ILE A 98 11.10 9.98 1.36
CA ILE A 98 10.32 9.08 0.50
C ILE A 98 10.72 9.13 -0.97
N LYS A 99 11.77 9.90 -1.31
CA LYS A 99 12.27 10.09 -2.69
C LYS A 99 11.15 10.45 -3.67
N PHE A 100 10.29 11.37 -3.25
CA PHE A 100 9.11 11.77 -4.01
C PHE A 100 9.48 12.37 -5.37
N THR A 101 8.68 12.05 -6.38
CA THR A 101 8.70 12.67 -7.71
C THR A 101 7.30 13.13 -8.07
N ASP A 102 7.16 14.30 -8.68
CA ASP A 102 5.85 14.84 -9.08
C ASP A 102 5.16 13.90 -10.08
N CYS A 103 3.83 13.86 -10.06
CA CYS A 103 3.04 13.04 -10.97
C CYS A 103 3.27 13.40 -12.43
N SER A 104 3.44 14.69 -12.73
CA SER A 104 3.73 15.17 -14.09
C SER A 104 5.05 14.65 -14.67
N ALA A 105 5.95 14.11 -13.83
CA ALA A 105 7.18 13.47 -14.28
C ALA A 105 6.98 12.03 -14.79
N ASP A 106 5.76 11.51 -14.75
CA ASP A 106 5.43 10.12 -15.06
C ASP A 106 4.08 10.02 -15.80
N ALA A 107 4.14 10.19 -17.12
CA ALA A 107 2.96 10.21 -17.98
C ALA A 107 2.11 8.93 -17.89
N GLN A 108 2.75 7.76 -17.70
CA GLN A 108 2.03 6.49 -17.57
C GLN A 108 1.21 6.44 -16.27
N TYR A 109 1.82 6.89 -15.17
CA TYR A 109 1.14 7.00 -13.89
C TYR A 109 0.00 8.02 -13.95
N GLU A 110 0.25 9.20 -14.52
CA GLU A 110 -0.74 10.27 -14.67
C GLU A 110 -1.97 9.81 -15.48
N GLU A 111 -1.73 9.09 -16.59
CA GLU A 111 -2.80 8.53 -17.41
C GLU A 111 -3.69 7.57 -16.61
N ILE A 112 -3.09 6.65 -15.85
CA ILE A 112 -3.81 5.66 -15.06
C ILE A 112 -4.64 6.31 -13.95
N VAL A 113 -4.06 7.28 -13.24
CA VAL A 113 -4.79 8.01 -12.20
C VAL A 113 -5.96 8.79 -12.78
N SER A 114 -5.77 9.46 -13.93
CA SER A 114 -6.84 10.24 -14.57
C SER A 114 -8.02 9.38 -15.04
N LYS A 115 -7.79 8.11 -15.40
CA LYS A 115 -8.84 7.14 -15.75
C LYS A 115 -9.57 6.57 -14.53
N THR A 116 -8.87 6.49 -13.40
CA THR A 116 -9.37 5.85 -12.17
C THR A 116 -10.16 6.82 -11.29
N TYR A 117 -9.75 8.09 -11.26
CA TYR A 117 -10.33 9.07 -10.35
C TYR A 117 -10.85 10.30 -11.09
N HIS A 118 -12.00 10.81 -10.65
CA HIS A 118 -12.53 12.07 -11.16
C HIS A 118 -11.85 13.27 -10.48
N ALA A 119 -11.07 14.03 -11.25
CA ALA A 119 -10.29 15.17 -10.76
C ALA A 119 -11.12 16.42 -10.40
N SER A 120 -12.44 16.42 -10.62
CA SER A 120 -13.29 17.64 -10.63
C SER A 120 -13.36 18.40 -9.29
N GLN A 121 -12.85 17.84 -8.19
CA GLN A 121 -12.80 18.50 -6.88
C GLN A 121 -11.38 18.62 -6.28
N PHE A 122 -10.36 18.03 -6.92
CA PHE A 122 -9.00 17.94 -6.36
C PHE A 122 -7.96 18.21 -7.45
N PRO A 123 -7.49 19.46 -7.60
CA PRO A 123 -6.59 19.86 -8.70
C PRO A 123 -5.24 19.16 -8.66
N PHE A 124 -4.83 18.64 -7.49
CA PHE A 124 -3.56 17.94 -7.30
C PHE A 124 -3.79 16.47 -6.94
N LEU A 125 -4.94 15.89 -7.32
CA LEU A 125 -5.30 14.51 -6.98
C LEU A 125 -4.22 13.51 -7.34
N CYS A 126 -3.58 13.68 -8.51
CA CYS A 126 -2.50 12.79 -8.92
C CYS A 126 -1.30 12.84 -7.99
N ASN A 127 -0.88 14.04 -7.56
CA ASN A 127 0.17 14.18 -6.55
C ASN A 127 -0.24 13.62 -5.19
N GLY A 128 -1.53 13.68 -4.83
CA GLY A 128 -2.05 13.03 -3.62
C GLY A 128 -1.88 11.51 -3.65
N GLN A 129 -2.31 10.86 -4.74
CA GLN A 129 -2.12 9.42 -4.92
C GLN A 129 -0.64 9.04 -5.01
N ARG A 130 0.15 9.86 -5.72
CA ARG A 130 1.58 9.63 -5.89
C ARG A 130 2.35 9.73 -4.57
N LEU A 131 1.94 10.65 -3.68
CA LEU A 131 2.49 10.75 -2.33
C LEU A 131 2.15 9.49 -1.52
N ARG A 132 0.90 9.03 -1.63
CA ARG A 132 0.43 7.82 -0.95
C ARG A 132 1.29 6.61 -1.33
N ASP A 133 1.54 6.42 -2.61
CA ASP A 133 2.40 5.34 -3.12
C ASP A 133 3.85 5.48 -2.65
N ALA A 134 4.40 6.70 -2.63
CA ALA A 134 5.76 6.96 -2.18
C ALA A 134 5.94 6.63 -0.70
N VAL A 135 4.95 6.99 0.13
CA VAL A 135 4.95 6.64 1.56
C VAL A 135 4.84 5.13 1.74
N MET A 136 3.96 4.45 1.01
CA MET A 136 3.87 2.98 1.03
C MET A 136 5.17 2.31 0.64
N ALA A 137 5.77 2.72 -0.48
CA ALA A 137 7.05 2.21 -0.95
C ALA A 137 8.17 2.43 0.07
N TYR A 138 8.24 3.62 0.68
CA TYR A 138 9.21 3.94 1.72
C TYR A 138 9.07 3.02 2.94
N ASN A 139 7.85 2.85 3.44
CA ASN A 139 7.57 2.01 4.61
C ASN A 139 7.88 0.53 4.34
N ILE A 140 7.56 0.03 3.14
CA ILE A 140 7.93 -1.33 2.71
C ILE A 140 9.44 -1.48 2.68
N ALA A 141 10.16 -0.55 2.03
CA ALA A 141 11.62 -0.60 1.95
C ALA A 141 12.27 -0.58 3.33
N ASN A 142 11.77 0.25 4.25
CA ASN A 142 12.25 0.32 5.62
C ASN A 142 12.09 -1.01 6.37
N ALA A 143 10.94 -1.67 6.22
CA ALA A 143 10.70 -2.97 6.84
C ALA A 143 11.64 -4.07 6.31
N MET A 144 12.18 -3.90 5.10
CA MET A 144 13.11 -4.85 4.48
C MET A 144 14.60 -4.57 4.79
N ARG A 145 14.95 -3.45 5.46
CA ARG A 145 16.35 -3.06 5.67
C ARG A 145 17.15 -3.99 6.56
N THR A 146 16.51 -4.60 7.56
CA THR A 146 17.21 -5.26 8.66
C THR A 146 17.31 -6.77 8.51
N ASN A 147 16.54 -7.38 7.60
CA ASN A 147 16.39 -8.83 7.48
C ASN A 147 15.91 -9.24 6.09
N THR A 148 16.26 -10.44 5.67
CA THR A 148 15.70 -11.09 4.47
C THR A 148 14.27 -11.56 4.72
N TYR A 149 13.31 -10.64 4.71
CA TYR A 149 11.89 -10.92 4.75
C TYR A 149 11.30 -11.06 3.35
N THR A 150 10.29 -11.93 3.22
CA THR A 150 9.33 -11.88 2.11
C THR A 150 8.14 -11.03 2.56
N VAL A 151 8.00 -9.83 2.00
CA VAL A 151 6.89 -8.93 2.32
C VAL A 151 5.73 -9.20 1.36
N VAL A 152 4.58 -9.60 1.90
CA VAL A 152 3.33 -9.69 1.14
C VAL A 152 2.54 -8.42 1.37
N VAL A 153 2.35 -7.63 0.30
CA VAL A 153 1.64 -6.35 0.36
C VAL A 153 0.19 -6.54 -0.03
N LEU A 154 -0.73 -6.12 0.82
CA LEU A 154 -2.16 -6.05 0.53
C LEU A 154 -2.53 -4.59 0.28
N ALA A 155 -2.74 -4.29 -0.99
CA ALA A 155 -3.04 -2.96 -1.49
C ALA A 155 -4.21 -3.01 -2.47
N GLY A 156 -4.93 -1.89 -2.58
CA GLY A 156 -5.87 -1.65 -3.65
C GLY A 156 -5.18 -1.78 -5.00
N VAL A 157 -5.90 -2.31 -5.98
CA VAL A 157 -5.30 -2.67 -7.28
C VAL A 157 -4.61 -1.49 -7.97
N ALA A 158 -5.14 -0.27 -7.83
CA ALA A 158 -4.51 0.95 -8.36
C ALA A 158 -3.07 1.17 -7.82
N HIS A 159 -2.83 0.80 -6.57
CA HIS A 159 -1.55 0.95 -5.87
C HIS A 159 -0.63 -0.26 -6.07
N ALA A 160 -1.22 -1.45 -6.28
CA ALA A 160 -0.48 -2.69 -6.49
C ALA A 160 0.18 -2.79 -7.88
N MET A 161 -0.35 -2.10 -8.89
CA MET A 161 0.22 -2.13 -10.25
C MET A 161 1.69 -1.68 -10.26
N LYS A 162 2.48 -2.25 -11.16
CA LYS A 162 3.92 -1.96 -11.29
C LYS A 162 4.24 -0.48 -11.40
N VAL A 163 3.37 0.31 -12.04
CA VAL A 163 3.53 1.74 -12.22
C VAL A 163 3.48 2.56 -10.92
N ALA A 164 2.91 2.00 -9.85
CA ALA A 164 2.57 2.67 -8.60
C ALA A 164 3.61 2.35 -7.50
N VAL A 165 3.19 1.74 -6.38
CA VAL A 165 4.07 1.37 -5.26
C VAL A 165 5.32 0.62 -5.72
N PRO A 166 5.26 -0.41 -6.60
CA PRO A 166 6.45 -1.16 -7.00
C PRO A 166 7.50 -0.31 -7.74
N ARG A 167 7.08 0.64 -8.59
CA ARG A 167 8.00 1.58 -9.26
C ARG A 167 8.70 2.46 -8.23
N MET A 168 7.96 2.99 -7.27
CA MET A 168 8.52 3.84 -6.21
C MET A 168 9.43 3.07 -5.25
N LEU A 169 9.12 1.80 -5.01
CA LEU A 169 9.94 0.93 -4.19
C LEU A 169 11.37 0.80 -4.74
N GLN A 170 11.53 0.83 -6.07
CA GLN A 170 12.86 0.81 -6.70
C GLN A 170 13.71 2.04 -6.39
N ASN A 171 13.11 3.16 -6.00
CA ASN A 171 13.87 4.33 -5.57
C ASN A 171 14.65 4.04 -4.28
N HIS A 172 14.25 3.04 -3.49
CA HIS A 172 14.86 2.70 -2.20
C HIS A 172 15.87 1.54 -2.26
N GLY A 173 16.15 1.02 -3.45
CA GLY A 173 17.16 -0.02 -3.68
C GLY A 173 16.72 -1.05 -4.72
N HIS A 174 17.60 -1.99 -5.03
CA HIS A 174 17.27 -3.13 -5.91
C HIS A 174 16.45 -4.16 -5.12
N ILE A 175 15.13 -3.98 -5.13
CA ILE A 175 14.18 -4.86 -4.44
C ILE A 175 13.45 -5.70 -5.49
N GLY A 176 13.65 -7.02 -5.47
CA GLY A 176 12.87 -7.92 -6.30
C GLY A 176 11.41 -7.95 -5.83
N TYR A 177 10.47 -7.83 -6.77
CA TYR A 177 9.04 -7.88 -6.49
C TYR A 177 8.29 -8.72 -7.53
N THR A 178 7.07 -9.09 -7.20
CA THR A 178 6.11 -9.70 -8.12
C THR A 178 4.74 -9.09 -7.86
N VAL A 179 4.09 -8.62 -8.91
CA VAL A 179 2.77 -7.99 -8.86
C VAL A 179 1.70 -8.97 -9.31
N LEU A 180 0.75 -9.24 -8.42
CA LEU A 180 -0.46 -10.00 -8.71
C LEU A 180 -1.67 -9.08 -8.59
N VAL A 181 -2.51 -9.03 -9.62
CA VAL A 181 -3.74 -8.21 -9.65
C VAL A 181 -4.93 -9.05 -10.09
N PRO A 182 -6.16 -8.74 -9.66
CA PRO A 182 -7.34 -9.42 -10.21
C PRO A 182 -7.54 -9.06 -11.69
N GLU A 183 -8.15 -9.95 -12.48
CA GLU A 183 -8.50 -9.67 -13.89
C GLU A 183 -9.36 -8.42 -14.03
N ALA A 184 -10.21 -8.12 -13.04
CA ALA A 184 -11.02 -6.91 -12.94
C ALA A 184 -10.22 -5.59 -13.03
N VAL A 185 -8.88 -5.62 -12.91
CA VAL A 185 -8.02 -4.45 -13.18
C VAL A 185 -8.27 -3.87 -14.58
N GLU A 186 -8.67 -4.69 -15.56
CA GLU A 186 -8.94 -4.26 -16.92
C GLU A 186 -9.99 -3.13 -16.99
N HIS A 187 -10.98 -3.15 -16.08
CA HIS A 187 -12.02 -2.13 -16.01
C HIS A 187 -11.48 -0.78 -15.51
N ILE A 188 -10.42 -0.82 -14.70
CA ILE A 188 -9.77 0.38 -14.15
C ILE A 188 -8.87 1.00 -15.20
N ILE A 189 -7.99 0.20 -15.82
CA ILE A 189 -7.03 0.71 -16.82
C ILE A 189 -7.63 0.84 -18.23
N ARG A 190 -8.84 0.32 -18.44
CA ARG A 190 -9.60 0.29 -19.71
C ARG A 190 -8.82 -0.34 -20.87
N ARG A 191 -8.04 -1.37 -20.55
CA ARG A 191 -7.24 -2.18 -21.48
C ARG A 191 -6.90 -3.53 -20.84
N THR A 192 -6.52 -4.51 -21.65
CA THR A 192 -5.98 -5.78 -21.13
C THR A 192 -4.68 -5.52 -20.36
N PRO A 193 -4.52 -6.02 -19.13
CA PRO A 193 -3.29 -5.85 -18.37
C PRO A 193 -2.13 -6.56 -19.08
N ASP A 194 -1.00 -5.87 -19.16
CA ASP A 194 0.25 -6.38 -19.73
C ASP A 194 1.37 -6.40 -18.67
N LYS A 195 2.58 -6.74 -19.12
CA LYS A 195 3.76 -6.84 -18.24
C LYS A 195 4.16 -5.52 -17.59
N ASP A 196 3.67 -4.38 -18.08
CA ASP A 196 3.90 -3.06 -17.49
C ASP A 196 2.92 -2.77 -16.34
N ILE A 197 1.84 -3.54 -16.23
CA ILE A 197 0.84 -3.42 -15.17
C ILE A 197 1.08 -4.45 -14.05
N ALA A 198 1.28 -5.72 -14.41
CA ALA A 198 1.42 -6.81 -13.44
C ALA A 198 2.28 -7.96 -13.99
N ASP A 199 2.73 -8.85 -13.11
CA ASP A 199 3.38 -10.10 -13.51
C ASP A 199 2.36 -11.22 -13.74
N PHE A 200 1.28 -11.22 -12.94
CA PHE A 200 0.22 -12.22 -13.00
C PHE A 200 -1.15 -11.59 -12.76
N THR A 201 -2.16 -12.14 -13.43
CA THR A 201 -3.58 -11.89 -13.14
C THR A 201 -4.23 -13.11 -12.48
N TRP A 202 -5.31 -12.89 -11.72
CA TRP A 202 -6.12 -13.96 -11.14
C TRP A 202 -7.61 -13.64 -11.19
N ASN A 203 -8.43 -14.68 -11.22
CA ASN A 203 -9.90 -14.63 -11.20
C ASN A 203 -10.43 -15.11 -9.85
#